data_AF-A0A2D7RFT6-F1
#
_entry.id   AF-A0A2D7RFT6-F1
#
_cell.length_a   1.000
_cell.length_b   1.000
_cell.length_c   1.000
_cell.angle_alpha   90.00
_cell.angle_beta   90.00
_cell.angle_gamma   90.00
#
_symmetry.space_group_name_H-M   'P 1'
#
loop_
_entity.id
_entity.type
_entity.pdbx_description
1 polymer ?
#
loop_
_entity_poly.entity_id
_entity_poly.type
_entity_poly.pdbx_seq_one_letter_code
_entity_poly.pdbx_strand_id
1 'polypeptide(L)'
;MKAPLKKPLVPDYPLVEITWGDAWADTEELSPADFSRLTPVYRTTVGYLMGITELGYSLCSDIIEYKSEIVCQGTMYVPTGMVVAVRHLKRTGRAEIKNTL
;
A
#
# COMPACT_ATOMS: atom_id res chain seq x y z
N MET A 1 -18.89 -25.05 -27.21
CA MET A 1 -18.29 -23.69 -27.13
C MET A 1 -18.02 -23.39 -25.66
N LYS A 2 -16.77 -23.12 -25.27
CA LYS A 2 -16.49 -22.66 -23.90
C LYS A 2 -16.96 -21.20 -23.81
N ALA A 3 -17.79 -20.89 -22.82
CA ALA A 3 -18.19 -19.52 -22.55
C ALA A 3 -16.93 -18.65 -22.37
N PRO A 4 -16.92 -17.41 -22.87
CA PRO A 4 -15.79 -16.51 -22.65
C PRO A 4 -15.62 -16.34 -21.13
N LEU A 5 -14.39 -16.55 -20.65
CA LEU A 5 -14.01 -16.24 -19.28
C LEU A 5 -14.43 -14.78 -19.01
N LYS A 6 -15.37 -14.58 -18.07
CA LYS A 6 -15.73 -13.24 -17.59
C LYS A 6 -14.43 -12.54 -17.24
N LYS A 7 -14.18 -11.37 -17.82
CA LYS A 7 -13.07 -10.51 -17.39
C LYS A 7 -13.17 -10.36 -15.87
N PRO A 8 -12.09 -10.54 -15.11
CA PRO A 8 -12.12 -10.24 -13.68
C PRO A 8 -12.59 -8.80 -13.50
N LEU A 9 -13.54 -8.60 -12.58
CA LEU A 9 -14.17 -7.32 -12.26
C LEU A 9 -13.22 -6.36 -11.55
N VAL A 10 -12.01 -6.80 -11.21
CA VAL A 10 -11.05 -6.02 -10.43
C VAL A 10 -10.53 -4.85 -11.28
N PRO A 11 -10.78 -3.58 -10.88
CA PRO A 11 -10.26 -2.42 -11.58
C PRO A 11 -8.73 -2.43 -11.61
N ASP A 12 -8.14 -1.88 -12.67
CA ASP A 12 -6.68 -1.78 -12.78
C ASP A 12 -6.19 -0.57 -11.98
N TYR A 13 -5.96 -0.79 -10.67
CA TYR A 13 -5.41 0.25 -9.80
C TYR A 13 -3.88 0.37 -10.01
N PRO A 14 -3.33 1.60 -9.99
CA PRO A 14 -1.88 1.81 -10.08
C PRO A 14 -1.17 1.10 -8.93
N LEU A 15 -0.08 0.41 -9.21
CA LEU A 15 0.84 -0.08 -8.18
C LEU A 15 1.86 1.01 -7.88
N VAL A 16 2.02 1.37 -6.62
CA VAL A 16 2.97 2.40 -6.18
C VAL A 16 3.85 1.88 -5.06
N GLU A 17 5.08 2.39 -5.04
CA GLU A 17 5.98 2.30 -3.91
C GLU A 17 6.05 3.69 -3.25
N ILE A 18 5.82 3.73 -1.94
CA ILE A 18 5.91 4.95 -1.15
C ILE A 18 7.02 4.78 -0.12
N THR A 19 8.01 5.66 -0.16
CA THR A 19 9.00 5.83 0.90
C THR A 19 8.51 6.90 1.85
N TRP A 20 8.49 6.62 3.15
CA TRP A 20 7.96 7.51 4.17
C TRP A 20 8.79 7.45 5.46
N GLY A 21 8.82 8.56 6.20
CA GLY A 21 9.47 8.67 7.50
C GLY A 21 8.51 8.37 8.63
N ASP A 22 8.83 7.37 9.43
CA ASP A 22 8.12 7.01 10.64
C ASP A 22 8.75 7.72 11.86
N ALA A 23 7.90 8.22 12.76
CA ALA A 23 8.30 8.91 13.98
C ALA A 23 8.51 7.94 15.15
N TRP A 24 8.31 6.63 14.93
CA TRP A 24 8.53 5.62 15.95
C TRP A 24 10.02 5.47 16.26
N ALA A 25 10.45 5.92 17.43
CA ALA A 25 11.60 5.32 18.09
C ALA A 25 11.15 3.94 18.57
N ASP A 26 11.95 2.90 18.37
CA ASP A 26 11.65 1.56 18.91
C ASP A 26 11.31 1.63 20.42
N THR A 27 10.80 0.55 21.00
CA THR A 27 10.29 0.48 22.39
C THR A 27 11.33 0.72 23.49
N GLU A 28 12.44 1.39 23.19
CA GLU A 28 13.47 1.79 24.12
C GLU A 28 12.98 2.96 24.99
N GLU A 29 13.17 2.85 26.29
CA GLU A 29 12.98 3.97 27.21
C GLU A 29 14.12 4.97 27.00
N LEU A 30 13.79 6.18 26.56
CA LEU A 30 14.75 7.23 26.26
C LEU A 30 14.73 8.32 27.33
N SER A 31 15.91 8.77 27.75
CA SER A 31 16.02 9.97 28.58
C SER A 31 15.86 11.23 27.71
N PRO A 32 15.50 12.40 28.26
CA PRO A 32 15.41 13.63 27.48
C PRO A 32 16.70 14.01 26.72
N ALA A 33 17.88 13.60 27.23
CA ALA A 33 19.16 13.84 26.55
C ALA A 33 19.27 13.05 25.22
N ASP A 34 18.61 11.90 25.14
CA ASP A 34 18.65 11.01 23.97
C ASP A 34 17.76 11.52 22.82
N PHE A 35 16.82 12.42 23.08
CA PHE A 35 15.90 12.95 22.07
C PHE A 35 16.64 13.70 20.95
N SER A 36 17.77 14.34 21.27
CA SER A 36 18.62 15.02 20.28
C SER A 36 19.25 14.08 19.25
N ARG A 37 19.26 12.77 19.55
CA ARG A 37 19.89 11.73 18.73
C ARG A 37 18.87 10.91 17.94
N LEU A 38 17.58 11.17 18.14
CA LEU A 38 16.52 10.47 17.42
C LEU A 38 16.55 10.86 15.94
N THR A 39 16.51 9.85 15.09
CA THR A 39 16.39 10.00 13.64
C THR A 39 15.13 9.29 13.18
N PRO A 40 14.36 9.87 12.23
CA PRO A 40 13.22 9.18 11.63
C PRO A 40 13.61 7.83 11.07
N VAL A 41 12.74 6.83 11.23
CA VAL A 41 12.92 5.53 10.60
C VAL A 41 12.28 5.59 9.23
N TYR A 42 13.10 5.55 8.17
CA TYR A 42 12.58 5.52 6.81
C TYR A 42 12.11 4.12 6.44
N ARG A 43 10.84 4.00 6.05
CA ARG A 43 10.21 2.77 5.59
C ARG A 43 9.81 2.91 4.13
N THR A 44 9.64 1.76 3.48
CA THR A 44 9.10 1.69 2.13
C THR A 44 7.95 0.70 2.10
N THR A 45 6.86 1.09 1.45
CA THR A 45 5.63 0.32 1.35
C THR A 45 5.22 0.25 -0.11
N VAL A 46 4.81 -0.94 -0.56
CA VAL A 46 4.28 -1.14 -1.91
C VAL A 46 2.81 -1.55 -1.80
N GLY A 47 1.95 -0.97 -2.62
CA GLY A 47 0.52 -1.31 -2.63
C GLY A 47 -0.21 -0.73 -3.83
N TYR A 48 -1.44 -1.20 -4.04
CA TYR A 48 -2.37 -0.63 -4.99
C TYR A 48 -2.86 0.71 -4.47
N LEU A 49 -2.75 1.75 -5.28
CA LEU A 49 -3.20 3.09 -4.95
C LEU A 49 -4.72 3.19 -5.09
N MET A 50 -5.40 3.25 -3.94
CA MET A 50 -6.85 3.31 -3.86
C MET A 50 -7.39 4.74 -3.87
N GLY A 51 -6.58 5.70 -3.41
CA GLY A 51 -6.94 7.11 -3.41
C GLY A 51 -5.81 8.02 -2.94
N ILE A 52 -5.87 9.28 -3.37
CA ILE A 52 -5.00 10.35 -2.90
C ILE A 52 -5.90 11.48 -2.42
N THR A 53 -5.57 12.04 -1.27
CA THR A 53 -6.14 13.28 -0.76
C THR A 53 -5.02 14.25 -0.40
N GLU A 54 -5.36 15.50 -0.06
CA GLU A 54 -4.37 16.45 0.47
C GLU A 54 -3.69 15.93 1.74
N LEU A 55 -4.40 15.09 2.51
CA LEU A 55 -3.93 14.55 3.78
C LEU A 55 -3.06 13.29 3.63
N GLY A 56 -3.10 12.59 2.50
CA GLY A 56 -2.31 11.38 2.33
C GLY A 56 -2.76 10.41 1.24
N TYR A 57 -2.12 9.24 1.26
CA TYR A 57 -2.25 8.16 0.29
C TYR A 57 -2.89 6.94 0.93
N SER A 58 -3.95 6.43 0.31
CA SER A 58 -4.60 5.18 0.71
C SER A 58 -4.14 4.04 -0.19
N LEU A 59 -3.56 3.00 0.41
CA LEU A 59 -3.05 1.81 -0.27
C LEU A 59 -3.76 0.54 0.23
N CYS A 60 -3.71 -0.52 -0.56
CA CYS A 60 -3.96 -1.89 -0.09
C CYS A 60 -2.93 -2.87 -0.69
N SER A 61 -2.66 -3.98 0.01
CA SER A 61 -1.77 -5.03 -0.50
C SER A 61 -2.46 -5.89 -1.54
N ASP A 62 -3.75 -6.16 -1.34
CA ASP A 62 -4.52 -7.10 -2.13
C ASP A 62 -5.91 -6.55 -2.45
N ILE A 63 -6.38 -6.86 -3.65
CA ILE A 63 -7.74 -6.58 -4.10
C ILE A 63 -8.36 -7.91 -4.53
N ILE A 64 -9.40 -8.33 -3.83
CA ILE A 64 -10.06 -9.62 -4.05
C ILE A 64 -11.55 -9.41 -4.32
N GLU A 65 -12.16 -10.36 -5.02
CA GLU A 65 -13.62 -10.46 -5.14
C GLU A 65 -14.13 -11.40 -4.04
N TYR A 66 -15.00 -10.91 -3.16
CA TYR A 66 -15.61 -11.68 -2.09
C TYR A 66 -17.12 -11.45 -2.09
N LYS A 67 -17.91 -12.53 -2.20
CA LYS A 67 -19.38 -12.46 -2.27
C LYS A 67 -19.92 -11.47 -3.32
N SER A 68 -19.25 -11.38 -4.47
CA SER A 68 -19.56 -10.43 -5.56
C SER A 68 -19.26 -8.96 -5.25
N GLU A 69 -18.48 -8.68 -4.20
CA GLU A 69 -17.98 -7.35 -3.87
C GLU A 69 -16.45 -7.28 -4.02
N ILE A 70 -15.93 -6.12 -4.41
CA ILE A 70 -14.49 -5.87 -4.44
C ILE A 70 -14.05 -5.45 -3.03
N VAL A 71 -13.14 -6.22 -2.44
CA VAL A 71 -12.61 -5.99 -1.09
C VAL A 71 -11.11 -5.72 -1.16
N CYS A 72 -10.67 -4.71 -0.40
CA CYS A 72 -9.26 -4.37 -0.23
C CYS A 72 -8.75 -4.93 1.09
N GLN A 73 -7.66 -5.69 1.07
CA GLN A 73 -7.00 -6.22 2.27
C GLN A 73 -5.64 -5.56 2.48
N GLY A 74 -5.14 -5.63 3.72
CA GLY A 74 -3.86 -5.00 4.08
C GLY A 74 -3.88 -3.49 3.78
N THR A 75 -4.94 -2.81 4.22
CA THR A 75 -5.10 -1.38 3.98
C THR A 75 -4.06 -0.58 4.76
N MET A 76 -3.51 0.44 4.12
CA MET A 76 -2.51 1.33 4.70
C MET A 76 -2.84 2.77 4.33
N TYR A 77 -2.52 3.68 5.24
CA TYR A 77 -2.67 5.11 5.02
C TYR A 77 -1.35 5.80 5.35
N VAL A 78 -0.78 6.51 4.38
CA VAL A 78 0.48 7.26 4.55
C VAL A 78 0.18 8.75 4.50
N PRO A 79 0.31 9.49 5.61
CA PRO A 79 0.09 10.94 5.63
C PRO A 79 1.07 11.68 4.71
N THR A 80 0.59 12.69 3.98
CA THR A 80 1.42 13.45 3.01
C THR A 80 2.67 14.02 3.65
N GLY A 81 2.59 14.52 4.89
CA GLY A 81 3.73 15.08 5.62
C GLY A 81 4.83 14.08 5.99
N MET A 82 4.55 12.77 5.88
CA MET A 82 5.52 11.70 6.12
C MET A 82 6.11 11.15 4.82
N VAL A 83 5.53 11.48 3.66
CA VAL A 83 5.98 10.97 2.37
C VAL A 83 7.29 11.63 1.96
N VAL A 84 8.28 10.81 1.62
CA VAL A 84 9.58 11.23 1.09
C VAL A 84 9.60 11.09 -0.42
N ALA A 85 9.07 9.98 -0.94
CA ALA A 85 9.02 9.71 -2.37
C ALA A 85 7.86 8.79 -2.73
N VAL A 86 7.34 8.95 -3.94
CA VAL A 86 6.34 8.06 -4.54
C VAL A 86 6.85 7.63 -5.91
N ARG A 87 6.90 6.31 -6.15
CA ARG A 87 7.31 5.71 -7.42
C ARG A 87 6.17 4.87 -7.98
N HIS A 88 5.70 5.20 -9.18
CA HIS A 88 4.76 4.37 -9.92
C HIS A 88 5.47 3.16 -10.51
N LEU A 89 4.98 1.97 -10.16
CA LEU A 89 5.55 0.70 -10.61
C LEU A 89 4.84 0.23 -11.88
N LYS A 90 5.62 -0.27 -12.84
CA LYS A 90 5.08 -0.90 -14.04
C LYS A 90 4.71 -2.35 -13.71
N ARG A 91 3.47 -2.73 -14.00
CA ARG A 91 3.00 -4.11 -13.85
C ARG A 91 3.61 -4.96 -14.97
N THR A 92 4.63 -5.74 -14.66
CA THR A 92 5.19 -6.72 -15.62
C THR A 92 4.38 -8.01 -15.55
N GLY A 93 3.36 -8.12 -16.40
CA GLY A 93 2.50 -9.31 -16.50
C GLY A 93 1.23 -9.23 -15.62
N ARG A 94 0.11 -9.77 -16.15
CA ARG A 94 -1.13 -9.92 -15.39
C ARG A 94 -0.94 -11.02 -14.35
N ALA A 95 -1.17 -10.72 -13.08
CA ALA A 95 -1.35 -11.76 -12.08
C ALA A 95 -2.63 -12.55 -12.45
N GLU A 96 -2.45 -13.80 -12.87
CA GLU A 96 -3.57 -14.73 -12.98
C GLU A 96 -4.11 -14.95 -11.56
N ILE A 97 -5.32 -14.49 -11.29
CA ILE A 97 -6.05 -14.86 -10.08
C ILE A 97 -6.29 -16.37 -10.18
N LYS A 98 -5.45 -17.15 -9.50
CA LYS A 98 -5.74 -18.56 -9.27
C LYS A 98 -6.86 -18.60 -8.23
N ASN A 99 -8.08 -18.80 -8.68
CA ASN A 99 -9.18 -19.23 -7.83
C ASN A 99 -8.69 -20.47 -7.06
N THR A 100 -8.41 -20.29 -5.78
CA THR A 100 -8.18 -21.39 -4.87
C THR A 100 -9.48 -21.57 -4.10
N LEU A 101 -9.98 -22.80 -4.15
CA LEU A 101 -11.33 -23.28 -3.87
C LEU A 101 -11.96 -22.78 -2.56
#